data_AF-A0A954CP63-F1
#
_entry.id   AF-A0A954CP63-F1
#
_cell.length_a   1.000
_cell.length_b   1.000
_cell.length_c   1.000
_cell.angle_alpha   90.00
_cell.angle_beta   90.00
_cell.angle_gamma   90.00
#
_symmetry.space_group_name_H-M   'P 1'
#
loop_
_entity.id
_entity.type
_entity.pdbx_description
1 polymer ?
#
loop_
_entity_poly.entity_id
_entity_poly.type
_entity_poly.pdbx_seq_one_letter_code
_entity_poly.pdbx_strand_id
1 'polypeptide(L)'
;LEDVGRRFLVVDDAVMVSLRGNEVVRTPRVLVNTDQIIFAHELVDVAGDYQQRVLASNDKSSRIRAFYSGSVQLELAGNVASGAYEPSLGPGRKYFIMQNPVVRGLLLDASPELGLLKNLSYAIVQKQKLAYIYDFS
;
A
#
# COMPACT_ATOMS: atom_id res chain seq x y z
N LEU A 1 -5.25 23.82 12.27
CA LEU A 1 -3.82 23.55 12.00
C LEU A 1 -3.79 22.66 10.78
N GLU A 2 -3.67 23.26 9.59
CA GLU A 2 -3.53 22.50 8.35
C GLU A 2 -2.24 21.70 8.42
N ASP A 3 -2.35 20.40 8.17
CA ASP A 3 -1.22 19.48 8.11
C ASP A 3 -0.39 19.87 6.88
N VAL A 4 0.65 20.70 7.06
CA VAL A 4 1.58 21.16 6.00
C VAL A 4 2.51 20.00 5.62
N GLY A 5 1.91 18.87 5.26
CA GLY A 5 2.61 17.73 4.67
C GLY A 5 3.03 18.05 3.24
N ARG A 6 4.16 17.51 2.80
CA ARG A 6 4.54 17.55 1.39
C ARG A 6 3.46 16.86 0.58
N ARG A 7 2.75 17.62 -0.26
CA ARG A 7 1.67 17.13 -1.12
C ARG A 7 2.15 16.17 -2.21
N PHE A 8 3.43 16.28 -2.60
CA PHE A 8 4.02 15.48 -3.67
C PHE A 8 5.26 14.74 -3.19
N LEU A 9 5.31 13.45 -3.50
CA LEU A 9 6.50 12.62 -3.46
C LEU A 9 7.23 12.75 -4.79
N VAL A 10 8.49 13.17 -4.76
CA VAL A 10 9.35 13.21 -5.94
C VAL A 10 9.99 11.85 -6.11
N VAL A 11 9.82 11.24 -7.29
CA VAL A 11 10.47 10.00 -7.67
C VAL A 11 11.32 10.28 -8.91
N ASP A 12 12.63 10.13 -8.77
CA ASP A 12 13.58 10.23 -9.87
C ASP A 12 13.77 8.85 -10.51
N ASP A 13 14.10 8.82 -11.81
CA ASP A 13 14.26 7.59 -12.61
C ASP A 13 13.06 6.61 -12.49
N ALA A 14 11.86 7.17 -12.52
CA ALA A 14 10.63 6.42 -12.28
C ALA A 14 10.21 5.55 -13.47
N VAL A 15 9.72 4.35 -13.15
CA VAL A 15 8.99 3.48 -14.08
C VAL A 15 7.52 3.48 -13.68
N MET A 16 6.65 3.94 -14.58
CA MET A 16 5.20 3.95 -14.39
C MET A 16 4.58 2.89 -15.29
N VAL A 17 3.61 2.14 -14.77
CA VAL A 17 2.84 1.17 -15.55
C VAL A 17 1.36 1.54 -15.54
N SER A 18 0.79 1.73 -16.72
CA SER A 18 -0.65 1.99 -16.88
C SER A 18 -1.46 0.73 -16.63
N LEU A 19 -2.37 0.76 -15.64
CA LEU A 19 -3.18 -0.41 -15.28
C LEU A 19 -4.22 -0.82 -16.34
N ARG A 20 -4.62 0.09 -17.24
CA ARG A 20 -5.62 -0.20 -18.28
C ARG A 20 -4.98 -0.65 -19.60
N GLY A 21 -3.83 -0.07 -19.94
CA GLY A 21 -3.17 -0.30 -21.24
C GLY A 21 -1.88 -1.11 -21.15
N ASN A 22 -1.37 -1.39 -19.94
CA ASN A 22 -0.08 -2.02 -19.68
C ASN A 22 1.11 -1.28 -20.33
N GLU A 23 0.91 0.00 -20.63
CA GLU A 23 1.97 0.87 -21.14
C GLU A 23 2.98 1.14 -20.03
N VAL A 24 4.26 0.92 -20.34
CA VAL A 24 5.37 1.20 -19.43
C VAL A 24 6.03 2.51 -19.87
N VAL A 25 5.96 3.51 -19.00
CA VAL A 25 6.57 4.83 -19.21
C VAL A 25 7.76 4.98 -18.28
N ARG A 26 8.94 5.23 -18.86
CA ARG A 26 10.16 5.57 -18.11
C ARG A 26 10.34 7.07 -18.16
N THR A 27 10.45 7.71 -17.00
CA THR A 27 10.61 9.16 -16.91
C THR A 27 11.72 9.50 -15.91
N PRO A 28 12.57 10.49 -16.20
CA PRO A 28 13.61 10.91 -15.26
C PRO A 28 13.03 11.45 -13.95
N ARG A 29 11.78 11.95 -13.97
CA ARG A 29 11.16 12.53 -12.79
C ARG A 29 9.63 12.47 -12.85
N VAL A 30 9.00 12.11 -11.73
CA VAL A 30 7.56 12.22 -11.52
C VAL A 30 7.26 12.77 -10.12
N LEU A 31 6.20 13.57 -10.03
CA LEU A 31 5.68 14.09 -8.77
C LEU A 31 4.34 13.40 -8.47
N VAL A 32 4.33 12.54 -7.45
CA VAL A 32 3.16 11.74 -7.07
C VAL A 32 2.43 12.41 -5.94
N ASN A 33 1.15 12.75 -6.12
CA ASN A 33 0.34 13.27 -5.03
C ASN A 33 0.18 12.19 -3.95
N THR A 34 0.66 12.46 -2.74
CA THR A 34 0.66 11.50 -1.62
C THR A 34 -0.75 11.09 -1.20
N ASP A 35 -1.73 11.96 -1.41
CA ASP A 35 -3.13 11.69 -1.14
C ASP A 35 -3.78 10.78 -2.18
N GLN A 36 -3.08 10.42 -3.25
CA GLN A 36 -3.57 9.47 -4.26
C GLN A 36 -2.88 8.10 -4.17
N ILE A 37 -1.93 7.93 -3.26
CA ILE A 37 -1.25 6.65 -3.04
C ILE A 37 -2.20 5.70 -2.31
N ILE A 38 -2.40 4.52 -2.88
CA ILE A 38 -3.21 3.46 -2.26
C ILE A 38 -2.35 2.63 -1.31
N PHE A 39 -1.23 2.12 -1.80
CA PHE A 39 -0.24 1.44 -0.99
C PHE A 39 1.16 1.62 -1.58
N ALA A 40 2.18 1.35 -0.76
CA ALA A 40 3.57 1.35 -1.15
C ALA A 40 4.28 0.12 -0.57
N HIS A 41 5.38 -0.28 -1.20
CA HIS A 41 6.29 -1.30 -0.72
C HIS A 41 7.72 -0.83 -0.94
N GLU A 42 8.59 -1.12 0.01
CA GLU A 42 10.02 -0.83 -0.09
C GLU A 42 10.73 -2.08 -0.63
N LEU A 43 11.42 -1.93 -1.76
CA LEU A 43 12.13 -3.03 -2.43
C LEU A 43 13.56 -3.25 -1.89
N VAL A 44 13.94 -2.58 -0.80
CA VAL A 44 15.30 -2.63 -0.25
C VAL A 44 15.37 -3.69 0.85
N ASP A 45 16.31 -4.63 0.72
CA ASP A 45 16.57 -5.71 1.70
C ASP A 45 17.12 -5.21 3.06
N VAL A 46 17.23 -3.90 3.28
CA VAL A 46 17.96 -3.32 4.41
C VAL A 46 17.22 -2.11 5.00
N ALA A 47 16.88 -2.28 6.29
CA ALA A 47 16.72 -1.29 7.36
C ALA A 47 15.32 -0.78 7.72
N GLY A 48 14.82 -1.35 8.81
CA GLY A 48 13.92 -0.67 9.73
C GLY A 48 13.50 -1.55 10.90
N ASP A 49 14.19 -1.40 12.03
CA ASP A 49 13.83 -1.95 13.36
C ASP A 49 12.34 -1.75 13.69
N TYR A 50 11.70 -0.76 13.06
CA TYR A 50 10.26 -0.49 13.12
C TYR A 50 9.37 -1.57 12.45
N GLN A 51 9.66 -1.99 11.21
CA GLN A 51 8.88 -3.06 10.54
C GLN A 51 9.10 -4.38 11.27
N GLN A 52 10.35 -4.67 11.67
CA GLN A 52 10.66 -5.85 12.48
C GLN A 52 10.00 -5.80 13.85
N ARG A 53 9.89 -4.64 14.50
CA ARG A 53 9.15 -4.47 15.77
C ARG A 53 7.64 -4.65 15.61
N VAL A 54 7.05 -4.21 14.49
CA VAL A 54 5.62 -4.43 14.18
C VAL A 54 5.36 -5.89 13.78
N LEU A 55 6.33 -6.56 13.15
CA LEU A 55 6.31 -8.01 12.88
C LEU A 55 6.53 -8.84 14.16
N ALA A 56 7.35 -8.36 15.09
CA ALA A 56 7.69 -9.01 16.36
C ALA A 56 6.70 -8.70 17.49
N SER A 57 5.85 -7.66 17.34
CA SER A 57 4.74 -7.44 18.27
C SER A 57 3.77 -8.59 18.12
N ASN A 58 3.66 -9.38 19.20
CA ASN A 58 2.78 -10.52 19.42
C ASN A 58 1.28 -10.13 19.44
N ASP A 59 0.91 -9.03 18.80
CA ASP A 59 -0.45 -8.53 18.72
C ASP A 59 -1.26 -9.49 17.86
N LYS A 60 -2.50 -9.73 18.29
CA LYS A 60 -3.45 -10.56 17.54
C LYS A 60 -3.58 -9.99 16.13
N SER A 61 -3.04 -10.71 15.15
CA SER A 61 -3.18 -10.35 13.75
C SER A 61 -4.52 -10.85 13.24
N SER A 62 -5.30 -9.96 12.63
CA SER A 62 -6.52 -10.32 11.91
C SER A 62 -6.22 -10.41 10.42
N ARG A 63 -6.79 -11.41 9.75
CA ARG A 63 -6.81 -11.40 8.28
C ARG A 63 -7.91 -10.45 7.83
N ILE A 64 -7.61 -9.59 6.86
CA ILE A 64 -8.59 -8.69 6.26
C ILE A 64 -8.58 -8.77 4.73
N ARG A 65 -9.68 -8.30 4.11
CA ARG A 65 -9.75 -7.92 2.69
C ARG A 65 -10.18 -6.46 2.58
N ALA A 66 -9.33 -5.64 2.01
CA ALA A 66 -9.49 -4.21 1.85
C ALA A 66 -9.79 -3.86 0.39
N PHE A 67 -10.83 -3.06 0.15
CA PHE A 67 -11.25 -2.67 -1.20
C PHE A 67 -11.12 -1.16 -1.37
N TYR A 68 -10.61 -0.74 -2.53
CA TYR A 68 -10.38 0.66 -2.86
C TYR A 68 -11.32 1.12 -3.98
N SER A 69 -11.88 2.31 -3.81
CA SER A 69 -12.63 2.98 -4.87
C SER A 69 -11.66 3.71 -5.81
N GLY A 70 -11.86 3.56 -7.11
CA GLY A 70 -10.98 4.17 -8.12
C GLY A 70 -11.34 3.77 -9.54
N SER A 71 -10.46 4.12 -10.49
CA SER A 71 -10.59 3.75 -11.90
C SER A 71 -10.41 2.25 -12.17
N VAL A 72 -9.89 1.51 -11.19
CA VAL A 72 -9.73 0.06 -11.20
C VAL A 72 -10.21 -0.49 -9.86
N GLN A 73 -10.93 -1.62 -9.90
CA GLN A 73 -11.33 -2.35 -8.71
C GLN A 73 -10.11 -3.04 -8.12
N LEU A 74 -9.48 -2.41 -7.13
CA LEU A 74 -8.33 -2.96 -6.44
C LEU A 74 -8.76 -3.59 -5.11
N GLU A 75 -8.35 -4.83 -4.91
CA GLU A 75 -8.47 -5.53 -3.63
C GLU A 75 -7.07 -5.85 -3.09
N LEU A 76 -6.89 -5.61 -1.79
CA LEU A 76 -5.69 -5.98 -1.05
C LEU A 76 -6.08 -6.84 0.15
N ALA A 77 -5.61 -8.07 0.21
CA ALA A 77 -5.88 -8.99 1.30
C ALA A 77 -4.60 -9.35 2.06
N GLY A 78 -4.65 -9.51 3.38
CA GLY A 78 -3.46 -9.84 4.16
C GLY A 78 -3.71 -9.80 5.65
N ASN A 79 -2.63 -9.93 6.44
CA ASN A 79 -2.70 -9.87 7.90
C ASN A 79 -2.36 -8.47 8.39
N VAL A 80 -3.13 -7.95 9.34
CA VAL A 80 -2.90 -6.64 9.96
C VAL A 80 -3.00 -6.78 11.47
N ALA A 81 -2.42 -5.84 12.22
CA ALA A 81 -2.76 -5.72 13.64
C ALA A 81 -4.25 -5.44 13.80
N SER A 82 -4.91 -6.06 14.78
CA SER A 82 -6.34 -5.87 15.03
C SER A 82 -6.71 -4.38 15.15
N GLY A 83 -7.72 -3.96 14.39
CA GLY A 83 -8.16 -2.56 14.33
C GLY A 83 -7.18 -1.58 13.66
N ALA A 84 -6.08 -2.02 13.05
CA ALA A 84 -5.05 -1.13 12.50
C ALA A 84 -5.57 -0.10 11.48
N TYR A 85 -6.66 -0.41 10.79
CA TYR A 85 -7.33 0.45 9.83
C TYR A 85 -8.25 1.49 10.49
N GLU A 86 -8.59 1.33 11.77
CA GLU A 86 -9.45 2.25 12.50
C GLU A 86 -8.77 3.62 12.69
N PRO A 87 -9.52 4.73 12.57
CA PRO A 87 -9.02 6.07 12.89
C PRO A 87 -8.70 6.26 14.37
N SER A 88 -9.27 5.42 15.26
CA SER A 88 -9.21 5.56 16.71
C SER A 88 -7.86 5.15 17.34
N LEU A 89 -7.02 4.37 16.64
CA LEU A 89 -5.70 3.91 17.13
C LEU A 89 -4.59 4.97 17.05
N GLY A 90 -4.95 6.24 17.28
CA GLY A 90 -4.03 7.36 17.44
C GLY A 90 -4.22 8.44 16.37
N PRO A 91 -4.30 9.73 16.78
CA PRO A 91 -4.44 10.83 15.85
C PRO A 91 -3.25 10.89 14.88
N GLY A 92 -3.53 10.96 13.57
CA GLY A 92 -2.53 11.27 12.54
C GLY A 92 -1.90 10.08 11.80
N ARG A 93 -2.15 8.82 12.18
CA ARG A 93 -1.64 7.66 11.42
C ARG A 93 -2.48 7.39 10.17
N LYS A 94 -2.11 8.02 9.05
CA LYS A 94 -2.70 7.83 7.72
C LYS A 94 -2.48 6.41 7.17
N TYR A 95 -1.41 5.74 7.61
CA TYR A 95 -1.01 4.43 7.07
C TYR A 95 -1.06 3.32 8.12
N PHE A 96 -1.23 2.08 7.66
CA PHE A 96 -1.02 0.85 8.44
C PHE A 96 -0.23 -0.16 7.63
N ILE A 97 0.31 -1.18 8.31
CA ILE A 97 1.09 -2.24 7.68
C ILE A 97 0.22 -3.46 7.47
N MET A 98 0.26 -4.01 6.26
CA MET A 98 -0.32 -5.30 5.91
C MET A 98 0.79 -6.28 5.60
N GLN A 99 0.79 -7.42 6.28
CA GLN A 99 1.75 -8.51 6.07
C GLN A 99 1.18 -9.53 5.10
N ASN A 100 2.06 -10.15 4.31
CA ASN A 100 1.70 -11.13 3.29
C ASN A 100 0.55 -10.65 2.38
N PRO A 101 0.63 -9.43 1.82
CA PRO A 101 -0.43 -8.87 1.00
C PRO A 101 -0.63 -9.68 -0.28
N VAL A 102 -1.88 -9.84 -0.68
CA VAL A 102 -2.31 -10.44 -1.94
C VAL A 102 -3.09 -9.37 -2.70
N VAL A 103 -2.54 -8.94 -3.83
CA VAL A 103 -3.15 -7.96 -4.72
C VAL A 103 -4.08 -8.66 -5.72
N ARG A 104 -5.33 -8.19 -5.83
CA ARG A 104 -6.33 -8.71 -6.78
C ARG A 104 -7.00 -7.57 -7.54
N GLY A 105 -7.60 -7.91 -8.68
CA GLY A 105 -8.30 -6.96 -9.56
C GLY A 105 -7.40 -6.25 -10.57
N LEU A 106 -6.11 -6.62 -10.62
CA LEU A 106 -5.14 -6.18 -11.62
C LEU A 106 -4.66 -7.37 -12.45
N LEU A 107 -4.33 -7.12 -13.72
CA LEU A 107 -3.69 -8.12 -14.60
C LEU A 107 -2.17 -8.14 -14.34
N LEU A 108 -1.76 -8.78 -13.25
CA LEU A 108 -0.37 -8.74 -12.76
C LEU A 108 0.65 -9.39 -13.70
N ASP A 109 0.20 -10.26 -14.61
CA ASP A 109 1.05 -10.92 -15.61
C ASP A 109 1.28 -10.07 -16.87
N ALA A 110 0.68 -8.88 -16.95
CA ALA A 110 0.75 -8.06 -18.16
C ALA A 110 2.09 -7.33 -18.35
N SER A 111 2.88 -7.16 -17.29
CA SER A 111 4.25 -6.64 -17.37
C SER A 111 5.12 -7.22 -16.25
N PRO A 112 6.44 -7.34 -16.46
CA PRO A 112 7.38 -7.75 -15.41
C PRO A 112 7.30 -6.87 -14.16
N GLU A 113 7.10 -5.56 -14.35
CA GLU A 113 6.99 -4.58 -13.27
C GLU A 113 5.75 -4.80 -12.40
N LEU A 114 4.59 -5.13 -13.00
CA LEU A 114 3.40 -5.51 -12.22
C LEU A 114 3.54 -6.87 -11.53
N GLY A 115 4.35 -7.77 -12.10
CA GLY A 115 4.67 -9.07 -11.50
C GLY A 115 5.28 -8.96 -10.11
N LEU A 116 5.97 -7.85 -9.80
CA LEU A 116 6.54 -7.57 -8.47
C LEU A 116 5.46 -7.56 -7.37
N LEU A 117 4.22 -7.20 -7.69
CA LEU A 117 3.12 -7.13 -6.74
C LEU A 117 2.65 -8.51 -6.23
N LYS A 118 3.11 -9.61 -6.84
CA LYS A 118 2.72 -10.98 -6.45
C LYS A 118 3.39 -11.48 -5.17
N ASN A 119 4.60 -10.99 -4.88
CA ASN A 119 5.48 -11.57 -3.85
C ASN A 119 5.92 -10.53 -2.81
N LEU A 120 5.07 -9.54 -2.53
CA LEU A 120 5.38 -8.53 -1.52
C LEU A 120 5.35 -9.16 -0.12
N SER A 121 6.38 -8.90 0.70
CA SER A 121 6.41 -9.36 2.09
C SER A 121 5.48 -8.54 2.99
N TYR A 122 5.33 -7.25 2.69
CA TYR A 122 4.41 -6.34 3.36
C TYR A 122 3.96 -5.21 2.44
N ALA A 123 2.92 -4.48 2.82
CA ALA A 123 2.49 -3.25 2.18
C ALA A 123 2.19 -2.16 3.22
N ILE A 124 2.59 -0.93 2.91
CA ILE A 124 2.20 0.29 3.65
C ILE A 124 0.93 0.81 3.00
N VAL A 125 -0.17 0.77 3.72
CA VAL A 125 -1.51 0.94 3.17
C VAL A 125 -2.16 2.22 3.67
N GLN A 126 -2.75 3.02 2.77
CA GLN A 126 -3.44 4.27 3.08
C GLN A 126 -4.88 4.00 3.56
N LYS A 127 -5.20 4.42 4.80
CA LYS A 127 -6.52 4.21 5.41
C LYS A 127 -7.63 5.00 4.73
N GLN A 128 -7.34 6.24 4.33
CA GLN A 128 -8.36 7.18 3.85
C GLN A 128 -8.94 6.84 2.47
N LYS A 129 -8.36 5.85 1.77
CA LYS A 129 -8.81 5.40 0.44
C LYS A 129 -9.60 4.10 0.48
N LEU A 130 -9.77 3.53 1.67
CA LEU A 130 -10.56 2.32 1.86
C LEU A 130 -12.03 2.64 1.60
N ALA A 131 -12.64 1.91 0.69
CA ALA A 131 -14.07 1.97 0.45
C ALA A 131 -14.82 1.10 1.48
N TYR A 132 -14.35 -0.14 1.68
CA TYR A 132 -14.87 -1.07 2.68
C TYR A 132 -13.85 -2.16 2.99
N ILE A 133 -14.03 -2.83 4.12
CA ILE A 133 -13.15 -3.88 4.64
C ILE A 133 -14.01 -5.07 5.08
N TYR A 134 -13.59 -6.29 4.73
CA TYR A 134 -14.00 -7.50 5.45
C TYR A 134 -12.94 -7.84 6.48
N ASP A 135 -13.29 -7.77 7.76
CA ASP A 135 -12.48 -8.31 8.86
C ASP A 135 -13.00 -9.71 9.24
N PHE A 136 -12.08 -10.66 9.39
CA PHE A 136 -12.37 -12.06 9.71
C PHE A 136 -12.01 -12.42 11.16
N SER A 137 -11.73 -11.44 12.01
CA SER A 137 -11.44 -11.61 13.44
C SER A 137 -12.63 -12.08 14.28
#